data_AF-A0A4Q3WRS0-F1
#
_entry.id   AF-A0A4Q3WRS0-F1
#
_cell.length_a   1.000
_cell.length_b   1.000
_cell.length_c   1.000
_cell.angle_alpha   90.00
_cell.angle_beta   90.00
_cell.angle_gamma   90.00
#
_symmetry.space_group_name_H-M   'P 1'
#
loop_
_entity.id
_entity.type
_entity.pdbx_description
1 polymer ?
#
loop_
_entity_poly.entity_id
_entity_poly.type
_entity_poly.pdbx_seq_one_letter_code
_entity_poly.pdbx_strand_id
1 'polypeptide(L)'
;MESPALLSNSPSFKTTSAVAGHLGYLDGLRALAALYVFFHHTLQQVDGNPANHPKSLMLLEGLRFGRYAVDLFIVLSGFCLMLPVVKHGGELRGGALKFFKRRALCILPPYYCAMALSLLLDWSLIGRATYTQWDASLPVTAKSIFWHLLLLQDAAGEQYSISSPFWSIAVEWRIYFLFPLLVLLWRRIGPFATTALSVVVGLVLCVVAKKIFDNTLTAVYIGLFALGMLAATLRFSPLEKLGRWRSQRWGAWCIALTGTLAALSLFAFRREYPTSLIIPYDVVVGVWALTLLMWVSGENNWGYKLLSWPPLVWIGTFAYSIY
;
A
#
# COMPACT_ATOMS: atom_id res chain seq x y z
N MET A 1 18.42 -54.03 45.55
CA MET A 1 19.18 -52.76 45.54
C MET A 1 19.50 -52.44 44.10
N GLU A 2 19.07 -51.39 43.43
CA GLU A 2 18.09 -50.31 43.63
C GLU A 2 17.98 -49.68 42.21
N SER A 3 16.79 -49.26 41.80
CA SER A 3 16.56 -48.32 40.68
C SER A 3 16.44 -46.91 41.27
N PRO A 4 16.28 -45.76 40.56
CA PRO A 4 16.61 -45.30 39.18
C PRO A 4 17.33 -43.90 39.19
N ALA A 5 17.62 -43.29 38.02
CA ALA A 5 17.52 -41.83 37.70
C ALA A 5 18.33 -41.46 36.42
N LEU A 6 17.70 -41.04 35.30
CA LEU A 6 17.39 -39.63 34.91
C LEU A 6 18.69 -38.86 34.49
N LEU A 7 18.94 -38.28 33.32
CA LEU A 7 18.22 -37.49 32.28
C LEU A 7 19.26 -37.33 31.11
N SER A 8 19.00 -37.11 29.83
CA SER A 8 18.00 -36.25 29.18
C SER A 8 17.89 -36.66 27.70
N ASN A 9 16.73 -37.13 27.29
CA ASN A 9 16.34 -37.10 25.88
C ASN A 9 15.56 -35.80 25.68
N SER A 10 16.26 -34.72 25.33
CA SER A 10 15.59 -33.52 24.82
C SER A 10 15.08 -33.88 23.41
N PRO A 11 13.76 -33.84 23.13
CA PRO A 11 13.30 -34.00 21.78
C PRO A 11 13.83 -32.83 20.95
N SER A 12 14.58 -33.17 19.90
CA SER A 12 15.04 -32.25 18.88
C SER A 12 13.90 -31.33 18.46
N PHE A 13 14.08 -30.01 18.59
CA PHE A 13 13.25 -29.03 17.90
C PHE A 13 13.42 -29.22 16.39
N LYS A 14 12.68 -30.17 15.82
CA LYS A 14 12.43 -30.25 14.38
C LYS A 14 11.36 -29.22 14.05
N THR A 15 11.73 -27.95 14.04
CA THR A 15 10.93 -26.90 13.38
C THR A 15 11.21 -26.96 11.88
N THR A 16 10.85 -28.08 11.26
CA THR A 16 10.78 -28.22 9.80
C THR A 16 9.34 -28.53 9.45
N SER A 17 8.52 -27.48 9.46
CA SER A 17 7.43 -27.38 8.49
C SER A 17 7.72 -26.14 7.65
N ALA A 18 8.45 -26.36 6.55
CA ALA A 18 8.55 -25.40 5.48
C ALA A 18 7.14 -25.29 4.86
N VAL A 19 6.33 -24.37 5.39
CA VAL A 19 5.13 -23.90 4.68
C VAL A 19 5.64 -23.24 3.41
N ALA A 20 5.21 -23.76 2.26
CA ALA A 20 5.56 -23.21 0.96
C ALA A 20 5.29 -21.69 0.90
N GLY A 21 6.35 -20.88 0.99
CA GLY A 21 6.45 -19.56 0.37
C GLY A 21 5.65 -18.39 0.96
N HIS A 22 5.36 -18.35 2.26
CA HIS A 22 4.84 -17.12 2.89
C HIS A 22 5.99 -16.17 3.22
N LEU A 23 6.02 -15.00 2.56
CA LEU A 23 7.07 -14.00 2.73
C LEU A 23 6.69 -13.06 3.87
N GLY A 24 6.98 -13.45 5.12
CA GLY A 24 6.52 -12.74 6.33
C GLY A 24 6.85 -11.24 6.36
N TYR A 25 7.97 -10.80 5.77
CA TYR A 25 8.30 -9.37 5.68
C TYR A 25 7.24 -8.54 4.93
N LEU A 26 6.50 -9.13 3.99
CA LEU A 26 5.44 -8.43 3.27
C LEU A 26 4.27 -8.11 4.20
N ASP A 27 3.90 -9.05 5.06
CA ASP A 27 2.84 -8.84 6.04
C ASP A 27 3.30 -7.89 7.14
N GLY A 28 4.59 -7.94 7.50
CA GLY A 28 5.17 -6.94 8.38
C GLY A 28 5.13 -5.52 7.81
N LEU A 29 5.43 -5.34 6.52
CA LEU A 29 5.29 -4.05 5.84
C LEU A 29 3.83 -3.58 5.80
N ARG A 30 2.88 -4.49 5.54
CA ARG A 30 1.44 -4.16 5.60
C ARG A 30 1.01 -3.74 6.99
N ALA A 31 1.50 -4.41 8.03
CA ALA A 31 1.21 -4.06 9.42
C ALA A 31 1.69 -2.65 9.76
N LEU A 32 2.94 -2.32 9.41
CA LEU A 32 3.48 -0.98 9.64
C LEU A 32 2.69 0.09 8.87
N ALA A 33 2.32 -0.18 7.62
CA ALA A 33 1.53 0.74 6.81
C ALA A 33 0.11 0.93 7.38
N ALA A 34 -0.58 -0.15 7.78
CA ALA A 34 -1.91 -0.07 8.38
C ALA A 34 -1.89 0.68 9.72
N LEU A 35 -0.93 0.38 10.60
CA LEU A 35 -0.77 1.10 11.86
C LEU A 35 -0.48 2.58 11.63
N TYR A 36 0.35 2.91 10.65
CA TYR A 36 0.63 4.30 10.30
C TYR A 36 -0.63 5.05 9.83
N VAL A 37 -1.46 4.43 8.98
CA VAL A 37 -2.76 4.98 8.54
C VAL A 37 -3.72 5.16 9.72
N PHE A 38 -3.80 4.16 10.60
CA PHE A 38 -4.63 4.22 11.80
C PHE A 38 -4.23 5.39 12.72
N PHE A 39 -2.94 5.53 13.02
CA PHE A 39 -2.45 6.63 13.85
C PHE A 39 -2.58 7.99 13.14
N HIS A 40 -2.40 8.06 11.81
CA HIS A 40 -2.66 9.26 11.02
C HIS A 40 -4.09 9.75 11.18
N HIS A 41 -5.07 8.88 10.96
CA HIS A 41 -6.48 9.26 11.09
C HIS A 41 -6.88 9.55 12.54
N THR A 42 -6.32 8.83 13.51
CA THR A 42 -6.53 9.13 14.94
C THR A 42 -6.03 10.54 15.28
N LEU A 43 -4.85 10.91 14.81
CA LEU A 43 -4.28 12.24 15.02
C LEU A 43 -5.14 13.32 14.35
N GLN A 44 -5.60 13.08 13.11
CA GLN A 44 -6.50 13.99 12.41
C GLN A 44 -7.80 14.26 13.18
N GLN A 45 -8.39 13.24 13.84
CA GLN A 45 -9.62 13.42 14.62
C GLN A 45 -9.43 14.24 15.89
N VAL A 46 -8.23 14.23 16.48
CA VAL A 46 -7.90 14.99 17.70
C VAL A 46 -7.42 16.41 17.36
N ASP A 47 -6.74 16.59 16.23
CA ASP A 47 -6.08 17.85 15.85
C ASP A 47 -6.93 18.68 14.88
N GLY A 48 -7.75 19.60 15.42
CA GLY A 48 -8.51 20.57 14.64
C GLY A 48 -7.69 21.77 14.11
N ASN A 49 -6.51 22.08 14.67
CA ASN A 49 -5.63 23.17 14.21
C ASN A 49 -4.13 22.95 14.55
N PRO A 50 -3.26 22.76 13.53
CA PRO A 50 -1.81 22.57 13.67
C PRO A 50 -1.05 23.69 14.39
N ALA A 51 -1.58 24.91 14.38
CA ALA A 51 -0.89 26.08 14.93
C ALA A 51 -0.81 26.07 16.47
N ASN A 52 -1.63 25.26 17.14
CA ASN A 52 -1.75 25.21 18.60
C ASN A 52 -0.98 24.04 19.24
N HIS A 53 -0.13 23.35 18.46
CA HIS A 53 0.50 22.12 18.91
C HIS A 53 1.60 22.41 19.95
N PRO A 54 1.58 21.80 21.15
CA PRO A 54 2.73 21.78 22.02
C PRO A 54 3.91 21.08 21.31
N LYS A 55 5.14 21.55 21.55
CA LYS A 55 6.37 21.00 20.93
C LYS A 55 6.53 19.48 21.13
N SER A 56 5.87 18.90 22.13
CA SER A 56 5.83 17.44 22.37
C SER A 56 5.17 16.65 21.23
N LEU A 57 4.26 17.25 20.47
CA LEU A 57 3.61 16.61 19.31
C LEU A 57 4.47 16.69 18.04
N MET A 58 5.61 17.38 18.05
CA MET A 58 6.53 17.44 16.89
C MET A 58 6.97 16.06 16.39
N LEU A 59 7.06 15.07 17.29
CA LEU A 59 7.38 13.68 16.94
C LEU A 59 6.22 12.97 16.21
N LEU A 60 4.97 13.38 16.47
CA LEU A 60 3.77 12.85 15.82
C LEU A 60 3.47 13.54 14.48
N GLU A 61 4.12 14.68 14.18
CA GLU A 61 3.99 15.37 12.87
C GLU A 61 4.37 14.46 11.70
N GLY A 62 5.27 13.51 11.92
CA GLY A 62 5.62 12.49 10.95
C GLY A 62 4.43 11.62 10.52
N LEU A 63 3.35 11.55 11.31
CA LEU A 63 2.12 10.81 11.00
C LEU A 63 1.18 11.59 10.08
N ARG A 64 1.44 12.85 9.74
CA ARG A 64 0.54 13.65 8.88
C ARG A 64 0.56 13.23 7.41
N PHE A 65 1.48 12.37 7.01
CA PHE A 65 1.65 11.91 5.64
C PHE A 65 0.99 10.54 5.39
N GLY A 66 -0.23 10.33 5.90
CA GLY A 66 -1.02 9.09 5.75
C GLY A 66 -1.06 8.54 4.33
N ARG A 67 -1.09 9.43 3.34
CA ARG A 67 -1.04 9.10 1.91
C ARG A 67 0.17 8.23 1.52
N TYR A 68 1.35 8.44 2.11
CA TYR A 68 2.55 7.67 1.76
C TYR A 68 2.45 6.19 2.19
N ALA A 69 1.65 5.88 3.20
CA ALA A 69 1.36 4.49 3.53
C ALA A 69 0.45 3.84 2.48
N VAL A 70 -0.48 4.59 1.89
CA VAL A 70 -1.30 4.13 0.75
C VAL A 70 -0.41 3.86 -0.46
N ASP A 71 0.55 4.74 -0.75
CA ASP A 71 1.53 4.55 -1.81
C ASP A 71 2.29 3.22 -1.63
N LEU A 72 2.71 2.93 -0.39
CA LEU A 72 3.37 1.67 -0.05
C LEU A 72 2.43 0.47 -0.26
N PHE A 73 1.16 0.54 0.13
CA PHE A 73 0.18 -0.53 -0.14
C PHE A 73 0.04 -0.82 -1.63
N ILE A 74 -0.07 0.22 -2.47
CA ILE A 74 -0.18 0.06 -3.92
C ILE A 74 1.06 -0.63 -4.52
N VAL A 75 2.25 -0.23 -4.09
CA VAL A 75 3.51 -0.87 -4.52
C VAL A 75 3.57 -2.33 -4.03
N LEU A 76 3.17 -2.60 -2.79
CA LEU A 76 3.10 -3.96 -2.23
C LEU A 76 2.13 -4.84 -3.02
N SER A 77 0.96 -4.32 -3.39
CA SER A 77 -0.03 -5.04 -4.19
C SER A 77 0.52 -5.42 -5.56
N GLY A 78 1.21 -4.50 -6.24
CA GLY A 78 1.90 -4.79 -7.50
C GLY A 78 2.97 -5.87 -7.35
N PHE A 79 3.77 -5.81 -6.29
CA PHE A 79 4.80 -6.81 -5.99
C PHE A 79 4.20 -8.20 -5.77
N CYS A 80 3.16 -8.28 -4.94
CA CYS A 80 2.55 -9.55 -4.54
C CYS A 80 1.81 -10.23 -5.68
N LEU A 81 1.13 -9.45 -6.52
CA LEU A 81 0.43 -9.99 -7.70
C LEU A 81 1.40 -10.42 -8.80
N MET A 82 2.54 -9.73 -8.93
CA MET A 82 3.56 -10.08 -9.92
C MET A 82 4.40 -11.30 -9.52
N LEU A 83 4.58 -11.57 -8.22
CA LEU A 83 5.36 -12.70 -7.73
C LEU A 83 4.97 -14.07 -8.34
N PRO A 84 3.69 -14.51 -8.33
CA PRO A 84 3.30 -15.77 -8.98
C PRO A 84 3.45 -15.71 -10.51
N VAL A 85 3.25 -14.55 -11.13
CA VAL A 85 3.43 -14.37 -12.58
C VAL A 85 4.88 -14.61 -12.97
N VAL A 86 5.82 -14.00 -12.25
CA VAL A 86 7.27 -14.18 -12.47
C VAL A 86 7.70 -15.63 -12.22
N LYS A 87 7.19 -16.27 -11.17
CA LYS A 87 7.47 -17.69 -10.86
C LYS A 87 6.91 -18.66 -11.91
N HIS A 88 5.88 -18.25 -12.65
CA HIS A 88 5.24 -19.04 -13.70
C HIS A 88 5.57 -18.51 -15.12
N GLY A 89 6.80 -18.04 -15.33
CA GLY A 89 7.28 -17.70 -16.68
C GLY A 89 6.64 -16.47 -17.33
N GLY A 90 6.03 -15.59 -16.53
CA GLY A 90 5.34 -14.39 -17.02
C GLY A 90 3.85 -14.60 -17.30
N GLU A 91 3.25 -15.71 -16.86
CA GLU A 91 1.86 -16.04 -17.18
C GLU A 91 0.91 -15.93 -15.98
N LEU A 92 -0.32 -15.48 -16.25
CA LEU A 92 -1.39 -15.45 -15.27
C LEU A 92 -2.02 -16.83 -15.11
N ARG A 93 -1.69 -17.51 -14.01
CA ARG A 93 -2.17 -18.86 -13.72
C ARG A 93 -3.70 -18.92 -13.64
N GLY A 94 -4.32 -19.66 -14.57
CA GLY A 94 -5.78 -19.82 -14.66
C GLY A 94 -6.51 -18.65 -15.32
N GLY A 95 -5.78 -17.74 -15.97
CA GLY A 95 -6.32 -16.66 -16.79
C GLY A 95 -6.88 -15.47 -16.01
N ALA A 96 -7.25 -14.42 -16.75
CA ALA A 96 -7.74 -13.17 -16.20
C ALA A 96 -9.06 -13.34 -15.41
N LEU A 97 -9.98 -14.19 -15.87
CA LEU A 97 -11.27 -14.40 -15.20
C LEU A 97 -11.11 -14.98 -13.78
N LYS A 98 -10.25 -15.99 -13.61
CA LYS A 98 -9.96 -16.57 -12.29
C LYS A 98 -9.26 -15.57 -11.37
N PHE A 99 -8.39 -14.73 -11.93
CA PHE A 99 -7.78 -13.62 -11.21
C PHE A 99 -8.83 -12.62 -10.72
N PHE A 100 -9.71 -12.14 -11.59
CA PHE A 100 -10.77 -11.20 -11.23
C PHE A 100 -11.71 -11.75 -10.17
N LYS A 101 -12.17 -13.02 -10.31
CA LYS A 101 -13.02 -13.65 -9.29
C LYS A 101 -12.36 -13.68 -7.91
N ARG A 102 -11.08 -14.04 -7.84
CA ARG A 102 -10.33 -14.08 -6.56
C ARG A 102 -10.18 -12.69 -5.95
N ARG A 103 -9.94 -11.66 -6.77
CA ARG A 103 -9.81 -10.29 -6.27
C ARG A 103 -11.16 -9.70 -5.86
N ALA A 104 -12.22 -9.95 -6.63
CA ALA A 104 -13.59 -9.54 -6.31
C ALA A 104 -14.02 -10.07 -4.94
N LEU A 105 -13.81 -11.36 -4.69
CA LEU A 105 -14.13 -11.99 -3.40
C LEU A 105 -13.25 -11.51 -2.24
N CYS A 106 -12.08 -10.94 -2.53
CA CYS A 106 -11.16 -10.41 -1.53
C CYS A 106 -11.50 -8.97 -1.14
N ILE A 107 -11.92 -8.13 -2.10
CA ILE A 107 -12.13 -6.68 -1.89
C ILE A 107 -13.61 -6.35 -1.65
N LEU A 108 -14.51 -6.85 -2.49
CA LEU A 108 -15.89 -6.38 -2.50
C LEU A 108 -16.65 -6.71 -1.20
N PRO A 109 -16.58 -7.94 -0.62
CA PRO A 109 -17.31 -8.22 0.60
C PRO A 109 -16.85 -7.36 1.79
N PRO A 110 -15.54 -7.25 2.12
CA PRO A 110 -15.08 -6.36 3.19
C PRO A 110 -15.46 -4.90 2.95
N TYR A 111 -15.30 -4.41 1.71
CA TYR A 111 -15.64 -3.03 1.35
C TYR A 111 -17.13 -2.72 1.57
N TYR A 112 -18.04 -3.57 1.06
CA TYR A 112 -19.48 -3.32 1.23
C TYR A 112 -19.94 -3.51 2.67
N CYS A 113 -19.33 -4.42 3.43
CA CYS A 113 -19.58 -4.52 4.87
C CYS A 113 -19.15 -3.25 5.61
N ALA A 114 -17.96 -2.72 5.33
CA ALA A 114 -17.47 -1.47 5.90
C ALA A 114 -18.36 -0.28 5.50
N MET A 115 -18.78 -0.21 4.23
CA MET A 115 -19.69 0.83 3.74
C MET A 115 -21.04 0.76 4.44
N ALA A 116 -21.63 -0.43 4.60
CA ALA A 116 -22.88 -0.62 5.32
C ALA A 116 -22.76 -0.20 6.79
N LEU A 117 -21.64 -0.52 7.44
CA LEU A 117 -21.36 -0.08 8.81
C LEU A 117 -21.21 1.44 8.91
N SER A 118 -20.49 2.09 7.98
CA SER A 118 -20.35 3.55 7.94
C SER A 118 -21.71 4.24 7.76
N LEU A 119 -22.56 3.73 6.87
CA LEU A 119 -23.92 4.25 6.68
C LEU A 119 -24.80 4.04 7.92
N LEU A 120 -24.66 2.91 8.61
CA LEU A 120 -25.38 2.64 9.86
C LEU A 120 -24.94 3.61 10.98
N LEU A 121 -23.64 3.86 11.12
CA LEU A 121 -23.09 4.80 12.11
C LEU A 121 -23.50 6.24 11.80
N ASP A 122 -23.49 6.63 10.53
CA ASP A 122 -24.01 7.91 10.06
C ASP A 122 -25.50 8.07 10.43
N TRP A 123 -26.33 7.09 10.08
CA TRP A 123 -27.76 7.13 10.38
C TRP A 123 -28.08 7.15 11.89
N SER A 124 -27.30 6.44 12.73
CA SER A 124 -27.63 6.22 14.14
C SER A 124 -26.94 7.16 15.13
N LEU A 125 -25.69 7.55 14.88
CA LEU A 125 -24.84 8.21 15.88
C LEU A 125 -24.26 9.56 15.40
N ILE A 126 -23.86 9.65 14.13
CA ILE A 126 -22.93 10.71 13.66
C ILE A 126 -23.43 11.46 12.41
N GLY A 127 -24.72 11.37 12.07
CA GLY A 127 -25.32 12.04 10.90
C GLY A 127 -25.50 13.56 11.02
N ARG A 128 -24.78 14.19 11.95
CA ARG A 128 -24.79 15.63 12.20
C ARG A 128 -23.36 16.12 12.32
N ALA A 129 -23.13 17.39 11.99
CA ALA A 129 -21.83 18.01 12.17
C ALA A 129 -21.36 17.88 13.63
N THR A 130 -20.21 17.25 13.80
CA THR A 130 -19.54 17.01 15.09
C THR A 130 -18.39 17.97 15.33
N TYR A 131 -18.07 18.83 14.36
CA TYR A 131 -16.89 19.68 14.32
C TYR A 131 -15.58 18.89 14.40
N THR A 132 -15.61 17.62 13.97
CA THR A 132 -14.44 16.75 13.83
C THR A 132 -14.14 16.51 12.35
N GLN A 133 -13.05 15.80 12.04
CA GLN A 133 -12.73 15.44 10.65
C GLN A 133 -13.79 14.50 10.03
N TRP A 134 -14.63 13.87 10.84
CA TRP A 134 -15.78 13.11 10.34
C TRP A 134 -16.71 13.95 9.44
N ASP A 135 -16.81 15.25 9.70
CA ASP A 135 -17.71 16.14 8.96
C ASP A 135 -17.32 16.23 7.46
N ALA A 136 -16.08 15.90 7.09
CA ALA A 136 -15.66 15.77 5.70
C ALA A 136 -16.36 14.62 4.95
N SER A 137 -16.97 13.68 5.68
CA SER A 137 -17.73 12.55 5.13
C SER A 137 -19.22 12.88 4.93
N LEU A 138 -19.66 14.08 5.34
CA LEU A 138 -21.02 14.57 5.25
C LEU A 138 -21.18 15.64 4.15
N PRO A 139 -22.38 15.81 3.56
CA PRO A 139 -23.57 14.98 3.75
C PRO A 139 -23.49 13.69 2.93
N VAL A 140 -24.05 12.60 3.46
CA VAL A 140 -24.30 11.38 2.67
C VAL A 140 -25.53 11.61 1.79
N THR A 141 -25.35 11.49 0.48
CA THR A 141 -26.40 11.69 -0.53
C THR A 141 -26.63 10.42 -1.36
N ALA A 142 -27.76 10.32 -2.05
CA ALA A 142 -27.98 9.22 -3.00
C ALA A 142 -26.89 9.17 -4.10
N LYS A 143 -26.37 10.34 -4.49
CA LYS A 143 -25.25 10.47 -5.43
C LYS A 143 -23.96 9.86 -4.84
N SER A 144 -23.62 10.16 -3.58
CA SER A 144 -22.42 9.61 -2.96
C SER A 144 -22.50 8.09 -2.82
N ILE A 145 -23.64 7.56 -2.39
CA ILE A 145 -23.88 6.11 -2.30
C ILE A 145 -23.74 5.44 -3.67
N PHE A 146 -24.33 6.03 -4.71
CA PHE A 146 -24.24 5.50 -6.07
C PHE A 146 -22.79 5.37 -6.55
N TRP A 147 -21.97 6.41 -6.38
CA TRP A 147 -20.57 6.35 -6.81
C TRP A 147 -19.71 5.42 -5.96
N HIS A 148 -20.03 5.26 -4.67
CA HIS A 148 -19.38 4.29 -3.79
C HIS A 148 -19.71 2.83 -4.13
N LEU A 149 -20.95 2.55 -4.56
CA LEU A 149 -21.35 1.23 -5.05
C LEU A 149 -20.59 0.83 -6.31
N LEU A 150 -20.22 1.81 -7.14
CA LEU A 150 -19.45 1.57 -8.37
C LEU A 150 -17.93 1.60 -8.15
N LEU A 151 -17.43 1.95 -6.96
CA LEU A 151 -16.01 2.18 -6.68
C LEU A 151 -15.42 3.25 -7.62
N LEU A 152 -16.18 4.33 -7.82
CA LEU A 152 -15.86 5.46 -8.71
C LEU A 152 -15.95 6.83 -8.01
N GLN A 153 -16.06 6.84 -6.68
CA GLN A 153 -16.24 8.05 -5.87
C GLN A 153 -15.15 9.10 -6.11
N ASP A 154 -13.89 8.71 -6.28
CA ASP A 154 -12.81 9.65 -6.55
C ASP A 154 -12.79 10.19 -7.96
N ALA A 155 -13.32 9.44 -8.94
CA ALA A 155 -13.52 9.98 -10.29
C ALA A 155 -14.70 10.96 -10.35
N ALA A 156 -15.66 10.84 -9.44
CA ALA A 156 -16.87 11.65 -9.38
C ALA A 156 -16.82 12.85 -8.41
N GLY A 157 -15.69 13.07 -7.74
CA GLY A 157 -15.51 14.13 -6.74
C GLY A 157 -16.15 13.84 -5.37
N GLU A 158 -16.54 12.60 -5.12
CA GLU A 158 -17.19 12.11 -3.89
C GLU A 158 -16.21 11.36 -2.97
N GLN A 159 -14.90 11.49 -3.20
CA GLN A 159 -13.83 10.67 -2.59
C GLN A 159 -13.80 10.58 -1.06
N TYR A 160 -14.31 11.61 -0.37
CA TYR A 160 -14.30 11.66 1.09
C TYR A 160 -15.67 11.41 1.71
N SER A 161 -16.74 11.37 0.91
CA SER A 161 -18.10 11.12 1.40
C SER A 161 -18.25 9.69 1.93
N ILE A 162 -19.14 9.47 2.91
CA ILE A 162 -19.35 8.20 3.64
C ILE A 162 -18.16 7.82 4.54
N SER A 163 -16.95 7.74 4.00
CA SER A 163 -15.73 7.42 4.74
C SER A 163 -14.48 7.87 3.97
N SER A 164 -13.68 8.73 4.60
CA SER A 164 -12.44 9.27 4.03
C SER A 164 -11.45 8.23 3.46
N PRO A 165 -11.18 7.06 4.06
CA PRO A 165 -10.22 6.10 3.49
C PRO A 165 -10.70 5.35 2.23
N PHE A 166 -11.99 5.35 1.88
CA PHE A 166 -12.56 4.46 0.85
C PHE A 166 -12.02 4.69 -0.58
N TRP A 167 -11.59 5.90 -0.92
CA TRP A 167 -11.09 6.21 -2.27
C TRP A 167 -9.92 5.33 -2.70
N SER A 168 -9.06 4.95 -1.75
CA SER A 168 -7.86 4.15 -2.00
C SER A 168 -8.19 2.72 -2.48
N ILE A 169 -9.20 2.09 -1.87
CA ILE A 169 -9.69 0.74 -2.20
C ILE A 169 -10.33 0.77 -3.59
N ALA A 170 -11.06 1.84 -3.91
CA ALA A 170 -11.61 2.06 -5.25
C ALA A 170 -10.50 2.18 -6.31
N VAL A 171 -9.42 2.93 -6.02
CA VAL A 171 -8.27 3.01 -6.92
C VAL A 171 -7.60 1.64 -7.10
N GLU A 172 -7.36 0.90 -6.01
CA GLU A 172 -6.76 -0.43 -6.06
C GLU A 172 -7.61 -1.41 -6.90
N TRP A 173 -8.93 -1.41 -6.68
CA TRP A 173 -9.88 -2.21 -7.44
C TRP A 173 -9.77 -1.94 -8.95
N ARG A 174 -9.69 -0.67 -9.36
CA ARG A 174 -9.54 -0.30 -10.78
C ARG A 174 -8.18 -0.70 -11.36
N ILE A 175 -7.10 -0.57 -10.59
CA ILE A 175 -5.77 -1.02 -11.02
C ILE A 175 -5.75 -2.53 -11.28
N TYR A 176 -6.52 -3.32 -10.54
CA TYR A 176 -6.59 -4.76 -10.76
C TYR A 176 -7.18 -5.12 -12.13
N PHE A 177 -8.11 -4.33 -12.68
CA PHE A 177 -8.57 -4.50 -14.07
C PHE A 177 -7.46 -4.27 -15.10
N LEU A 178 -6.52 -3.38 -14.79
CA LEU A 178 -5.37 -3.11 -15.65
C LEU A 178 -4.28 -4.18 -15.52
N PHE A 179 -4.24 -4.95 -14.42
CA PHE A 179 -3.15 -5.89 -14.16
C PHE A 179 -2.92 -6.93 -15.29
N PRO A 180 -3.93 -7.61 -15.85
CA PRO A 180 -3.71 -8.50 -16.99
C PRO A 180 -3.10 -7.80 -18.20
N LEU A 181 -3.53 -6.57 -18.50
CA LEU A 181 -2.95 -5.76 -19.57
C LEU A 181 -1.49 -5.39 -19.26
N LEU A 182 -1.19 -5.01 -18.01
CA LEU A 182 0.19 -4.73 -17.58
C LEU A 182 1.08 -5.97 -17.69
N VAL A 183 0.58 -7.17 -17.37
CA VAL A 183 1.32 -8.43 -17.58
C VAL A 183 1.56 -8.69 -19.07
N LEU A 184 0.57 -8.43 -19.94
CA LEU A 184 0.74 -8.56 -21.39
C LEU A 184 1.80 -7.59 -21.92
N LEU A 185 1.76 -6.31 -21.52
CA LEU A 185 2.76 -5.30 -21.89
C LEU A 185 4.15 -5.69 -21.36
N TRP A 186 4.21 -6.16 -20.10
CA TRP A 186 5.45 -6.64 -19.49
C TRP A 186 6.11 -7.75 -20.31
N ARG A 187 5.32 -8.67 -20.89
CA ARG A 187 5.84 -9.72 -21.79
C ARG A 187 6.28 -9.19 -23.15
N ARG A 188 5.58 -8.17 -23.66
CA ARG A 188 5.75 -7.65 -25.03
C ARG A 188 6.91 -6.67 -25.16
N ILE A 189 7.00 -5.70 -24.25
CA ILE A 189 7.98 -4.60 -24.29
C ILE A 189 8.98 -4.65 -23.13
N GLY A 190 8.79 -5.58 -22.18
CA GLY A 190 9.70 -5.80 -21.06
C GLY A 190 9.35 -5.03 -19.79
N PRO A 191 9.96 -5.38 -18.65
CA PRO A 191 9.66 -4.81 -17.33
C PRO A 191 9.86 -3.29 -17.28
N PHE A 192 11.03 -2.82 -17.69
CA PHE A 192 11.39 -1.40 -17.56
C PHE A 192 10.52 -0.50 -18.44
N ALA A 193 10.28 -0.89 -19.69
CA ALA A 193 9.43 -0.12 -20.60
C ALA A 193 7.97 -0.09 -20.13
N THR A 194 7.46 -1.20 -19.60
CA THR A 194 6.10 -1.26 -19.04
C THR A 194 5.98 -0.36 -17.82
N THR A 195 6.94 -0.40 -16.89
CA THR A 195 6.93 0.47 -15.71
C THR A 195 7.05 1.95 -16.09
N ALA A 196 7.96 2.30 -17.00
CA ALA A 196 8.10 3.68 -17.49
C ALA A 196 6.81 4.17 -18.16
N LEU A 197 6.21 3.35 -19.02
CA LEU A 197 4.93 3.66 -19.66
C LEU A 197 3.82 3.87 -18.63
N SER A 198 3.69 2.99 -17.63
CA SER A 198 2.70 3.12 -16.56
C SER A 198 2.86 4.41 -15.75
N VAL A 199 4.10 4.80 -15.43
CA VAL A 199 4.38 6.06 -14.72
C VAL A 199 4.01 7.26 -15.60
N VAL A 200 4.44 7.28 -16.86
CA VAL A 200 4.13 8.37 -17.80
C VAL A 200 2.62 8.49 -18.02
N VAL A 201 1.93 7.38 -18.28
CA VAL A 201 0.48 7.36 -18.47
C VAL A 201 -0.23 7.83 -17.20
N GLY A 202 0.17 7.35 -16.03
CA GLY A 202 -0.40 7.80 -14.75
C GLY A 202 -0.26 9.31 -14.53
N LEU A 203 0.93 9.86 -14.79
CA LEU A 203 1.20 11.30 -14.69
C LEU A 203 0.37 12.12 -15.69
N VAL A 204 0.32 11.69 -16.95
CA VAL A 204 -0.47 12.35 -18.00
C VAL A 204 -1.96 12.35 -17.63
N LEU A 205 -2.48 11.21 -17.17
CA LEU A 205 -3.88 11.11 -16.74
C LEU A 205 -4.18 12.02 -15.54
N CYS A 206 -3.28 12.16 -14.58
CA CYS A 206 -3.45 13.12 -13.48
C CYS A 206 -3.51 14.57 -13.98
N VAL A 207 -2.62 14.97 -14.89
CA VAL A 207 -2.60 16.33 -15.47
C VAL A 207 -3.87 16.61 -16.27
N VAL A 208 -4.28 15.65 -17.10
CA VAL A 208 -5.50 15.74 -17.92
C VAL A 208 -6.74 15.78 -17.04
N ALA A 209 -6.83 14.91 -16.04
CA ALA A 209 -7.99 14.86 -15.13
C ALA A 209 -8.13 16.17 -14.34
N LYS A 210 -7.02 16.71 -13.82
CA LYS A 210 -7.03 18.01 -13.14
C LYS A 210 -7.46 19.14 -14.07
N LYS A 211 -7.04 19.12 -15.33
CA LYS A 211 -7.37 20.19 -16.29
C LYS A 211 -8.82 20.13 -16.79
N ILE A 212 -9.35 18.92 -17.00
CA ILE A 212 -10.67 18.72 -17.63
C ILE A 212 -11.80 18.65 -16.60
N PHE A 213 -11.56 17.94 -15.49
CA PHE A 213 -12.62 17.60 -14.52
C PHE A 213 -12.45 18.34 -13.19
N ASP A 214 -11.43 19.20 -13.07
CA ASP A 214 -10.99 19.83 -11.81
C ASP A 214 -10.86 18.81 -10.66
N ASN A 215 -10.51 17.58 -11.03
CA ASN A 215 -10.54 16.43 -10.13
C ASN A 215 -9.16 15.81 -10.00
N THR A 216 -8.82 15.39 -8.80
CA THR A 216 -7.57 14.72 -8.44
C THR A 216 -7.69 13.21 -8.64
N LEU A 217 -7.98 12.76 -9.87
CA LEU A 217 -7.90 11.34 -10.18
C LEU A 217 -6.48 10.85 -9.87
N THR A 218 -6.34 9.89 -8.96
CA THR A 218 -5.03 9.41 -8.50
C THR A 218 -4.46 8.35 -9.44
N ALA A 219 -4.39 8.67 -10.73
CA ALA A 219 -3.91 7.77 -11.79
C ALA A 219 -2.41 7.45 -11.69
N VAL A 220 -1.63 8.24 -10.96
CA VAL A 220 -0.21 7.98 -10.66
C VAL A 220 0.01 6.62 -10.00
N TYR A 221 -1.01 6.08 -9.30
CA TYR A 221 -0.96 4.77 -8.66
C TYR A 221 -0.82 3.59 -9.63
N ILE A 222 -1.16 3.77 -10.91
CA ILE A 222 -0.82 2.78 -11.96
C ILE A 222 0.71 2.63 -12.07
N GLY A 223 1.44 3.74 -12.00
CA GLY A 223 2.90 3.77 -11.99
C GLY A 223 3.49 3.14 -10.74
N LEU A 224 2.98 3.49 -9.55
CA LEU A 224 3.41 2.89 -8.28
C LEU A 224 3.20 1.39 -8.25
N PHE A 225 2.04 0.92 -8.71
CA PHE A 225 1.75 -0.50 -8.83
C PHE A 225 2.75 -1.20 -9.76
N ALA A 226 3.08 -0.58 -10.89
CA ALA A 226 4.08 -1.09 -11.83
C ALA A 226 5.52 -1.08 -11.27
N LEU A 227 5.86 -0.16 -10.34
CA LEU A 227 7.11 -0.21 -9.59
C LEU A 227 7.17 -1.44 -8.66
N GLY A 228 6.05 -1.80 -8.04
CA GLY A 228 5.90 -3.06 -7.31
C GLY A 228 6.13 -4.28 -8.20
N MET A 229 5.51 -4.32 -9.38
CA MET A 229 5.72 -5.37 -10.37
C MET A 229 7.20 -5.47 -10.79
N LEU A 230 7.86 -4.32 -10.98
CA LEU A 230 9.28 -4.25 -11.31
C LEU A 230 10.14 -4.83 -10.18
N ALA A 231 9.91 -4.44 -8.93
CA ALA A 231 10.63 -4.97 -7.77
C ALA A 231 10.55 -6.51 -7.70
N ALA A 232 9.35 -7.09 -7.86
CA ALA A 232 9.17 -8.54 -7.87
C ALA A 232 9.93 -9.20 -9.03
N THR A 233 9.89 -8.57 -10.21
CA THR A 233 10.61 -9.05 -11.40
C THR A 233 12.12 -9.04 -11.20
N LEU A 234 12.69 -7.91 -10.75
CA LEU A 234 14.13 -7.77 -10.53
C LEU A 234 14.64 -8.80 -9.52
N ARG A 235 13.86 -9.04 -8.46
CA ARG A 235 14.24 -9.95 -7.39
C ARG A 235 14.10 -11.42 -7.76
N PHE A 236 12.96 -11.83 -8.32
CA PHE A 236 12.59 -13.25 -8.43
C PHE A 236 12.58 -13.81 -9.86
N SER A 237 12.85 -13.00 -10.89
CA SER A 237 12.92 -13.50 -12.26
C SER A 237 14.08 -14.48 -12.44
N PRO A 238 13.97 -15.55 -13.25
CA PRO A 238 15.11 -16.41 -13.55
C PRO A 238 16.12 -15.76 -14.52
N LEU A 239 15.80 -14.60 -15.12
CA LEU A 239 16.64 -13.97 -16.15
C LEU A 239 17.98 -13.46 -15.58
N GLU A 240 19.09 -14.06 -16.03
CA GLU A 240 20.46 -13.68 -15.62
C GLU A 240 20.82 -12.22 -15.91
N LYS A 241 20.28 -11.65 -17.01
CA LYS A 241 20.49 -10.23 -17.38
C LYS A 241 20.01 -9.25 -16.29
N LEU A 242 19.11 -9.68 -15.41
CA LEU A 242 18.63 -8.90 -14.26
C LEU A 242 19.49 -9.09 -13.00
N GLY A 243 20.45 -10.01 -13.02
CA GLY A 243 21.33 -10.32 -11.89
C GLY A 243 22.10 -9.11 -11.37
N ARG A 244 22.53 -8.19 -12.25
CA ARG A 244 23.20 -6.93 -11.88
C ARG A 244 22.40 -6.05 -10.92
N TRP A 245 21.06 -6.14 -10.98
CA TRP A 245 20.19 -5.39 -10.09
C TRP A 245 20.07 -6.06 -8.73
N ARG A 246 20.31 -7.36 -8.62
CA ARG A 246 20.25 -8.08 -7.33
C ARG A 246 21.48 -7.82 -6.46
N SER A 247 22.62 -7.53 -7.07
CA SER A 247 23.89 -7.26 -6.40
C SER A 247 24.07 -5.80 -5.95
N GLN A 248 23.11 -4.92 -6.26
CA GLN A 248 23.15 -3.52 -5.83
C GLN A 248 22.96 -3.37 -4.31
N ARG A 249 23.52 -2.30 -3.74
CA ARG A 249 23.40 -1.95 -2.31
C ARG A 249 22.06 -1.31 -1.99
N TRP A 250 20.95 -2.03 -2.20
CA TRP A 250 19.59 -1.51 -2.02
C TRP A 250 19.34 -0.92 -0.63
N GLY A 251 19.97 -1.43 0.43
CA GLY A 251 19.87 -0.84 1.77
C GLY A 251 20.41 0.59 1.83
N ALA A 252 21.52 0.89 1.15
CA ALA A 252 22.07 2.25 1.10
C ALA A 252 21.15 3.21 0.32
N TRP A 253 20.60 2.76 -0.81
CA TRP A 253 19.61 3.53 -1.57
C TRP A 253 18.34 3.77 -0.77
N CYS A 254 17.85 2.75 -0.05
CA CYS A 254 16.69 2.87 0.83
C CYS A 254 16.94 3.91 1.92
N ILE A 255 18.09 3.87 2.60
CA ILE A 255 18.45 4.85 3.64
C ILE A 255 18.54 6.26 3.07
N ALA A 256 19.21 6.44 1.93
CA ALA A 256 19.34 7.74 1.27
C ALA A 256 17.98 8.34 0.88
N LEU A 257 17.08 7.51 0.31
CA LEU A 257 15.72 7.94 -0.04
C LEU A 257 14.87 8.22 1.20
N THR A 258 14.98 7.43 2.27
CA THR A 258 14.31 7.72 3.55
C THR A 258 14.76 9.09 4.09
N GLY A 259 16.06 9.38 4.09
CA GLY A 259 16.59 10.68 4.53
C GLY A 259 16.11 11.84 3.65
N THR A 260 16.03 11.62 2.33
CA THR A 260 15.51 12.61 1.38
C THR A 260 14.04 12.90 1.62
N LEU A 261 13.21 11.86 1.78
CA LEU A 261 11.78 12.00 2.11
C LEU A 261 11.57 12.71 3.44
N ALA A 262 12.35 12.36 4.47
CA ALA A 262 12.29 13.04 5.77
C ALA A 262 12.63 14.53 5.66
N ALA A 263 13.71 14.87 4.94
CA ALA A 263 14.10 16.26 4.71
C ALA A 263 13.04 17.04 3.92
N LEU A 264 12.47 16.44 2.88
CA LEU A 264 11.41 17.03 2.07
C LEU A 264 10.11 17.23 2.86
N SER A 265 9.74 16.28 3.72
CA SER A 265 8.58 16.41 4.62
C SER A 265 8.78 17.51 5.65
N LEU A 266 9.97 17.61 6.25
CA LEU A 266 10.33 18.69 7.18
C LEU A 266 10.34 20.07 6.51
N PHE A 267 10.87 20.15 5.28
CA PHE A 267 10.87 21.38 4.51
C PHE A 267 9.46 21.84 4.18
N ALA A 268 8.62 20.93 3.69
CA ALA A 268 7.28 21.26 3.25
C ALA A 268 6.33 21.56 4.42
N PHE A 269 6.56 20.98 5.60
CA PHE A 269 5.91 21.38 6.85
C PHE A 269 6.12 22.87 7.16
N ARG A 270 7.34 23.39 6.98
CA ARG A 270 7.66 24.79 7.30
C ARG A 270 7.06 25.81 6.33
N ARG A 271 6.52 25.38 5.19
CA ARG A 271 6.22 26.25 4.04
C ARG A 271 4.77 26.15 3.54
N GLU A 272 3.90 25.48 4.29
CA GLU A 272 2.52 25.15 3.87
C GLU A 272 2.51 24.36 2.54
N TYR A 273 2.50 23.04 2.69
CA TYR A 273 2.68 22.06 1.62
C TYR A 273 1.79 22.34 0.39
N PRO A 274 2.32 22.75 -0.77
CA PRO A 274 1.50 23.05 -1.93
C PRO A 274 0.95 21.74 -2.52
N THR A 275 -0.36 21.70 -2.77
CA THR A 275 -1.07 20.53 -3.32
C THR A 275 -0.51 20.06 -4.67
N SER A 276 0.18 20.94 -5.40
CA SER A 276 0.86 20.62 -6.66
C SER A 276 2.04 19.65 -6.51
N LEU A 277 2.63 19.54 -5.31
CA LEU A 277 3.76 18.65 -5.06
C LEU A 277 3.36 17.24 -4.66
N ILE A 278 2.08 16.98 -4.36
CA ILE A 278 1.61 15.67 -3.91
C ILE A 278 2.00 14.56 -4.91
N ILE A 279 1.72 14.74 -6.20
CA ILE A 279 1.99 13.73 -7.24
C ILE A 279 3.49 13.45 -7.39
N PRO A 280 4.39 14.44 -7.51
CA PRO A 280 5.83 14.20 -7.47
C PRO A 280 6.30 13.40 -6.25
N TYR A 281 5.75 13.68 -5.07
CA TYR A 281 6.12 12.94 -3.86
C TYR A 281 5.63 11.50 -3.89
N ASP A 282 4.41 11.23 -4.37
CA ASP A 282 3.89 9.85 -4.53
C ASP A 282 4.85 9.01 -5.39
N VAL A 283 5.41 9.59 -6.47
CA VAL A 283 6.40 8.91 -7.32
C VAL A 283 7.71 8.63 -6.56
N VAL A 284 8.22 9.59 -5.79
CA VAL A 284 9.44 9.40 -4.97
C VAL A 284 9.21 8.32 -3.91
N VAL A 285 8.05 8.31 -3.25
CA VAL A 285 7.65 7.28 -2.29
C VAL A 285 7.54 5.92 -2.97
N GLY A 286 6.99 5.86 -4.19
CA GLY A 286 6.96 4.65 -5.01
C GLY A 286 8.35 4.09 -5.29
N VAL A 287 9.31 4.95 -5.67
CA VAL A 287 10.71 4.55 -5.89
C VAL A 287 11.35 4.10 -4.58
N TRP A 288 11.12 4.81 -3.49
CA TRP A 288 11.56 4.41 -2.15
C TRP A 288 11.02 3.02 -1.78
N ALA A 289 9.72 2.77 -1.97
CA ALA A 289 9.10 1.48 -1.68
C ALA A 289 9.67 0.35 -2.54
N LEU A 290 10.02 0.60 -3.81
CA LEU A 290 10.78 -0.35 -4.64
C LEU A 290 12.14 -0.65 -4.01
N THR A 291 12.89 0.36 -3.58
CA THR A 291 14.22 0.14 -2.96
C THR A 291 14.12 -0.61 -1.63
N LEU A 292 13.09 -0.31 -0.84
CA LEU A 292 12.77 -1.00 0.40
C LEU A 292 12.49 -2.47 0.11
N LEU A 293 11.61 -2.79 -0.85
CA LEU A 293 11.30 -4.16 -1.26
C LEU A 293 12.54 -4.91 -1.76
N MET A 294 13.37 -4.28 -2.58
CA MET A 294 14.61 -4.89 -3.07
C MET A 294 15.61 -5.16 -1.94
N TRP A 295 15.67 -4.29 -0.94
CA TRP A 295 16.52 -4.48 0.23
C TRP A 295 16.00 -5.60 1.14
N VAL A 296 14.73 -5.54 1.57
CA VAL A 296 14.18 -6.47 2.56
C VAL A 296 13.94 -7.86 1.99
N SER A 297 13.75 -8.00 0.68
CA SER A 297 13.72 -9.31 0.02
C SER A 297 15.11 -9.96 -0.13
N GLY A 298 16.17 -9.21 0.20
CA GLY A 298 17.56 -9.65 0.33
C GLY A 298 17.73 -10.84 1.30
N GLU A 299 18.66 -11.76 1.02
CA GLU A 299 18.98 -12.81 1.99
C GLU A 299 19.74 -12.23 3.19
N ASN A 300 19.40 -12.72 4.40
CA ASN A 300 20.12 -12.47 5.65
C ASN A 300 20.39 -10.98 6.01
N ASN A 301 19.51 -10.06 5.64
CA ASN A 301 19.60 -8.67 6.10
C ASN A 301 18.73 -8.43 7.36
N TRP A 302 19.12 -7.47 8.20
CA TRP A 302 18.40 -7.18 9.44
C TRP A 302 16.99 -6.64 9.19
N GLY A 303 16.76 -5.93 8.08
CA GLY A 303 15.44 -5.42 7.69
C GLY A 303 14.44 -6.55 7.47
N TYR A 304 14.85 -7.64 6.80
CA TYR A 304 14.05 -8.86 6.67
C TYR A 304 13.67 -9.43 8.05
N LYS A 305 14.64 -9.53 8.97
CA LYS A 305 14.43 -10.10 10.32
C LYS A 305 13.46 -9.25 11.13
N LEU A 306 13.62 -7.93 11.07
CA LEU A 306 12.73 -6.98 11.75
C LEU A 306 11.30 -7.07 11.22
N LEU A 307 11.13 -7.07 9.90
CA LEU A 307 9.80 -7.12 9.27
C LEU A 307 9.14 -8.49 9.35
N SER A 308 9.93 -9.56 9.51
CA SER A 308 9.42 -10.91 9.72
C SER A 308 9.20 -11.24 11.20
N TRP A 309 9.21 -10.24 12.08
CA TRP A 309 8.97 -10.44 13.51
C TRP A 309 7.53 -10.94 13.74
N PRO A 310 7.30 -12.06 14.46
CA PRO A 310 5.99 -12.71 14.50
C PRO A 310 4.80 -11.83 14.92
N PRO A 311 4.93 -10.93 15.92
CA PRO A 311 3.85 -10.00 16.27
C PRO A 311 3.47 -9.08 15.11
N LEU A 312 4.47 -8.59 14.36
CA LEU A 312 4.24 -7.70 13.23
C LEU A 312 3.58 -8.46 12.06
N VAL A 313 4.03 -9.69 11.78
CA VAL A 313 3.40 -10.56 10.78
C VAL A 313 1.95 -10.86 11.14
N TRP A 314 1.68 -11.14 12.42
CA TRP A 314 0.33 -11.42 12.91
C TRP A 314 -0.62 -10.23 12.67
N ILE A 315 -0.22 -9.01 13.04
CA ILE A 315 -0.98 -7.78 12.71
C ILE A 315 -1.19 -7.66 11.20
N GLY A 316 -0.15 -7.98 10.42
CA GLY A 316 -0.17 -7.95 8.95
C GLY A 316 -1.27 -8.81 8.32
N THR A 317 -1.65 -9.92 8.96
CA THR A 317 -2.67 -10.84 8.43
C THR A 317 -4.07 -10.23 8.35
N PHE A 318 -4.37 -9.24 9.20
CA PHE A 318 -5.63 -8.50 9.20
C PHE A 318 -5.43 -6.99 8.97
N ALA A 319 -4.27 -6.59 8.42
CA ALA A 319 -3.96 -5.20 8.11
C ALA A 319 -5.00 -4.53 7.20
N TYR A 320 -5.60 -5.28 6.28
CA TYR A 320 -6.70 -4.80 5.42
C TYR A 320 -8.00 -4.48 6.18
N SER A 321 -8.19 -5.01 7.38
CA SER A 321 -9.34 -4.69 8.23
C SER A 321 -9.05 -3.53 9.19
N ILE A 322 -7.78 -3.25 9.47
CA ILE A 322 -7.34 -2.08 10.25
C ILE A 322 -7.33 -0.85 9.34
N TYR A 323 -6.90 -1.04 8.10
CA TYR A 323 -6.96 -0.06 7.02
C TYR A 323 -8.41 0.32 6.69
#